data_AF-A0A0D7P3U9-F1
#
_entry.id   AF-A0A0D7P3U9-F1
#
_cell.length_a   1.000
_cell.length_b   1.000
_cell.length_c   1.000
_cell.angle_alpha   90.00
_cell.angle_beta   90.00
_cell.angle_gamma   90.00
#
_symmetry.space_group_name_H-M   'P 1'
#
loop_
_entity.id
_entity.type
_entity.pdbx_description
1 polymer ?
#
loop_
_entity_poly.entity_id
_entity_poly.type
_entity_poly.pdbx_seq_one_letter_code
_entity_poly.pdbx_strand_id
1 'polypeptide(L)'
;MERIAPELGSTRVALSEYIIRSQNNVVELLAGEAAELILHPDLPSLGAVHDFVEADAFAKVAVAVRPATMALLEYCRSEASGLLTENRDILDALIAALIAKGTLSGDEIDAIIAGCITVRSAKAEGARRQDWERRSVSAATFAGISER
;
A
#
# COMPACT_ATOMS: atom_id res chain seq x y z
N MET A 1 0.70 29.12 -13.28
CA MET A 1 1.22 28.65 -11.98
C MET A 1 2.72 28.88 -11.98
N GLU A 2 3.22 29.62 -10.99
CA GLU A 2 4.65 29.85 -10.78
C GLU A 2 5.33 28.54 -10.37
N ARG A 3 6.59 28.33 -10.78
CA ARG A 3 7.28 27.05 -10.64
C ARG A 3 7.72 26.85 -9.18
N ILE A 4 7.10 25.90 -8.48
CA ILE A 4 7.41 25.59 -7.06
C ILE A 4 8.60 24.61 -6.93
N ALA A 5 8.92 23.88 -8.01
CA ALA A 5 9.96 22.86 -7.97
C ALA A 5 11.38 23.47 -7.80
N PRO A 6 12.18 22.98 -6.82
CA PRO A 6 13.50 23.51 -6.50
C PRO A 6 14.47 23.42 -7.68
N GLU A 7 15.32 24.43 -7.82
CA GLU A 7 16.38 24.43 -8.83
C GLU A 7 17.46 23.38 -8.54
N LEU A 8 18.20 23.00 -9.58
CA LEU A 8 19.28 22.01 -9.48
C LEU A 8 20.34 22.51 -8.47
N GLY A 9 20.64 21.68 -7.46
CA GLY A 9 21.62 22.01 -6.42
C GLY A 9 21.07 22.79 -5.23
N SER A 10 19.79 23.18 -5.22
CA SER A 10 19.18 23.82 -4.05
C SER A 10 18.78 22.80 -2.97
N THR A 11 18.83 23.22 -1.71
CA THR A 11 18.38 22.39 -0.58
C THR A 11 16.88 22.12 -0.69
N ARG A 12 16.49 20.87 -0.47
CA ARG A 12 15.07 20.45 -0.51
C ARG A 12 14.44 20.38 0.87
N VAL A 13 15.19 20.65 1.93
CA VAL A 13 14.71 20.53 3.32
C VAL A 13 13.52 21.46 3.57
N ALA A 14 13.55 22.70 3.06
CA ALA A 14 12.45 23.64 3.22
C ALA A 14 11.16 23.22 2.48
N LEU A 15 11.26 22.29 1.52
CA LEU A 15 10.14 21.81 0.70
C LEU A 15 9.74 20.37 1.02
N SER A 16 10.37 19.72 2.01
CA SER A 16 10.20 18.28 2.25
C SER A 16 8.75 17.92 2.55
N GLU A 17 8.05 18.73 3.35
CA GLU A 17 6.64 18.51 3.67
C GLU A 17 5.76 18.54 2.41
N TYR A 18 5.98 19.51 1.53
CA TYR A 18 5.24 19.63 0.26
C TYR A 18 5.53 18.46 -0.68
N ILE A 19 6.79 17.99 -0.72
CA ILE A 19 7.20 16.86 -1.55
C ILE A 19 6.55 15.57 -1.04
N ILE A 20 6.60 15.31 0.26
CA ILE A 20 5.99 14.11 0.87
C ILE A 20 4.48 14.13 0.67
N ARG A 21 3.82 15.26 0.91
CA ARG A 21 2.37 15.39 0.71
C ARG A 21 1.98 15.21 -0.77
N SER A 22 2.74 15.80 -1.69
CA SER A 22 2.56 15.61 -3.13
C SER A 22 2.68 14.12 -3.50
N GLN A 23 3.70 13.43 -3.01
CA GLN A 23 3.88 12.00 -3.25
C GLN A 23 2.72 11.17 -2.72
N ASN A 24 2.26 11.41 -1.49
CA ASN A 24 1.12 10.70 -0.90
C ASN A 24 -0.15 10.89 -1.74
N ASN A 25 -0.44 12.12 -2.15
CA ASN A 25 -1.60 12.41 -3.01
C ASN A 25 -1.51 11.66 -4.35
N VAL A 26 -0.31 11.58 -4.95
CA VAL A 26 -0.11 10.82 -6.19
C VAL A 26 -0.37 9.33 -5.96
N VAL A 27 0.09 8.75 -4.85
CA VAL A 27 -0.19 7.35 -4.49
C VAL A 27 -1.69 7.13 -4.34
N GLU A 28 -2.40 8.01 -3.62
CA GLU A 28 -3.85 7.92 -3.41
C GLU A 28 -4.64 7.99 -4.73
N LEU A 29 -4.31 8.93 -5.61
CA LEU A 29 -4.97 9.10 -6.91
C LEU A 29 -4.74 7.90 -7.84
N LEU A 30 -3.58 7.24 -7.75
CA LEU A 30 -3.26 6.06 -8.55
C LEU A 30 -3.77 4.76 -7.92
N ALA A 31 -4.21 4.78 -6.66
CA ALA A 31 -4.66 3.59 -5.95
C ALA A 31 -5.94 2.99 -6.54
N GLY A 32 -6.82 3.79 -7.14
CA GLY A 32 -8.03 3.30 -7.81
C GLY A 32 -7.71 2.36 -8.98
N GLU A 33 -6.90 2.82 -9.93
CA GLU A 33 -6.44 1.98 -11.05
C GLU A 33 -5.62 0.78 -10.55
N ALA A 34 -4.75 0.97 -9.55
CA ALA A 34 -3.98 -0.13 -8.98
C ALA A 34 -4.90 -1.22 -8.40
N ALA A 35 -5.95 -0.83 -7.67
CA ALA A 35 -6.93 -1.77 -7.13
C ALA A 35 -7.66 -2.52 -8.25
N GLU A 36 -8.09 -1.82 -9.31
CA GLU A 36 -8.72 -2.45 -10.48
C GLU A 36 -7.83 -3.53 -11.09
N LEU A 37 -6.55 -3.23 -11.33
CA LEU A 37 -5.61 -4.17 -11.94
C LEU A 37 -5.28 -5.37 -11.04
N ILE A 38 -5.29 -5.19 -9.72
CA ILE A 38 -5.10 -6.29 -8.76
C ILE A 38 -6.36 -7.17 -8.70
N LEU A 39 -7.56 -6.57 -8.71
CA LEU A 39 -8.84 -7.27 -8.59
C LEU A 39 -9.28 -7.93 -9.89
N HIS A 40 -8.93 -7.33 -11.02
CA HIS A 40 -9.39 -7.70 -12.35
C HIS A 40 -8.24 -7.64 -13.37
N PRO A 41 -7.20 -8.49 -13.20
CA PRO A 41 -5.98 -8.42 -14.02
C PRO A 41 -6.21 -8.67 -15.52
N ASP A 42 -7.28 -9.38 -15.87
CA ASP A 42 -7.63 -9.71 -17.25
C ASP A 42 -8.49 -8.63 -17.93
N LEU A 43 -8.92 -7.61 -17.18
CA LEU A 43 -9.73 -6.52 -17.70
C LEU A 43 -8.89 -5.25 -17.85
N PRO A 44 -9.15 -4.44 -18.90
CA PRO A 44 -8.56 -3.11 -18.96
C PRO A 44 -9.08 -2.25 -17.79
N SER A 45 -8.26 -1.29 -17.34
CA SER A 45 -8.73 -0.28 -16.39
C SER A 45 -9.97 0.44 -16.94
N LEU A 46 -10.88 0.79 -16.05
CA LEU A 46 -12.09 1.54 -16.36
C LEU A 46 -11.81 3.01 -16.74
N GLY A 47 -10.58 3.47 -16.51
CA GLY A 47 -10.10 4.78 -16.96
C GLY A 47 -10.48 5.91 -16.00
N ALA A 48 -9.66 6.08 -14.96
CA ALA A 48 -9.74 7.19 -14.01
C ALA A 48 -9.03 8.46 -14.55
N VAL A 49 -9.51 8.99 -15.69
CA VAL A 49 -8.82 10.07 -16.42
C VAL A 49 -8.57 11.31 -15.56
N HIS A 50 -9.53 11.68 -14.71
CA HIS A 50 -9.38 12.83 -13.81
C HIS A 50 -8.25 12.61 -12.81
N ASP A 51 -8.17 11.43 -12.22
CA ASP A 51 -7.16 11.09 -11.22
C ASP A 51 -5.75 11.12 -11.83
N PHE A 52 -5.59 10.68 -13.07
CA PHE A 52 -4.30 10.79 -13.78
C PHE A 52 -3.87 12.22 -14.06
N VAL A 53 -4.81 13.09 -14.43
CA VAL A 53 -4.53 14.52 -14.65
C VAL A 53 -4.11 15.18 -13.34
N GLU A 54 -4.79 14.85 -12.24
CA GLU A 54 -4.48 15.40 -10.93
C GLU A 54 -3.16 14.85 -10.37
N ALA A 55 -2.90 13.55 -10.56
CA ALA A 55 -1.64 12.91 -10.17
C ALA A 55 -0.45 13.53 -10.91
N ASP A 56 -0.58 13.79 -12.22
CA ASP A 56 0.45 14.47 -13.01
C ASP A 56 0.71 15.90 -12.49
N ALA A 57 -0.34 16.62 -12.09
CA ALA A 57 -0.22 17.95 -11.50
C ALA A 57 0.50 17.91 -10.14
N PHE A 58 0.14 16.98 -9.24
CA PHE A 58 0.83 16.82 -7.97
C PHE A 58 2.29 16.41 -8.16
N ALA A 59 2.58 15.46 -9.07
CA ALA A 59 3.95 15.02 -9.33
C ALA A 59 4.87 16.18 -9.78
N LYS A 60 4.33 17.14 -10.55
CA LYS A 60 5.07 18.35 -10.97
C LYS A 60 5.44 19.30 -9.83
N VAL A 61 4.83 19.17 -8.64
CA VAL A 61 5.26 19.89 -7.43
C VAL A 61 6.60 19.34 -6.94
N ALA A 62 6.79 18.03 -6.99
CA ALA A 62 8.00 17.36 -6.49
C ALA A 62 9.17 17.38 -7.50
N VAL A 63 8.86 17.29 -8.80
CA VAL A 63 9.87 17.17 -9.86
C VAL A 63 9.57 18.06 -11.06
N ALA A 64 10.63 18.67 -11.64
CA ALA A 64 10.50 19.75 -12.62
C ALA A 64 10.47 19.30 -14.09
N VAL A 65 10.99 18.11 -14.42
CA VAL A 65 11.17 17.67 -15.81
C VAL A 65 10.30 16.46 -16.13
N ARG A 66 9.76 16.41 -17.36
CA ARG A 66 8.81 15.37 -17.79
C ARG A 66 9.30 13.93 -17.54
N PRO A 67 10.55 13.55 -17.85
CA PRO A 67 11.02 12.20 -17.54
C PRO A 67 10.99 11.87 -16.05
N ALA A 68 11.29 12.85 -15.18
CA ALA A 68 11.23 12.66 -13.73
C ALA A 68 9.78 12.57 -13.24
N THR A 69 8.86 13.34 -13.82
CA THR A 69 7.42 13.24 -13.52
C THR A 69 6.91 11.84 -13.84
N MET A 70 7.26 11.29 -15.02
CA MET A 70 6.86 9.93 -15.41
C MET A 70 7.44 8.87 -14.48
N ALA A 71 8.71 9.00 -14.11
CA ALA A 71 9.34 8.08 -13.17
C ALA A 71 8.68 8.11 -11.79
N LEU A 72 8.30 9.29 -11.30
CA LEU A 72 7.60 9.44 -10.03
C LEU A 72 6.19 8.82 -10.08
N LEU A 73 5.44 9.03 -11.17
CA LEU A 73 4.13 8.43 -11.35
C LEU A 73 4.19 6.89 -11.35
N GLU A 74 5.17 6.30 -12.04
CA GLU A 74 5.35 4.85 -12.09
C GLU A 74 5.78 4.27 -10.73
N TYR A 75 6.67 4.99 -10.03
CA TYR A 75 7.04 4.64 -8.66
C TYR A 75 5.81 4.65 -7.74
N CYS A 76 5.01 5.72 -7.75
CA CYS A 76 3.81 5.81 -6.92
C CYS A 76 2.74 4.77 -7.29
N ARG A 77 2.62 4.41 -8.59
CA ARG A 77 1.75 3.31 -9.04
C ARG A 77 2.20 1.97 -8.44
N SER A 78 3.50 1.71 -8.46
CA SER A 78 4.09 0.50 -7.86
C SER A 78 3.91 0.47 -6.34
N GLU A 79 4.08 1.62 -5.68
CA GLU A 79 3.87 1.78 -4.24
C GLU A 79 2.40 1.50 -3.87
N ALA A 80 1.44 2.10 -4.58
CA ALA A 80 0.01 1.85 -4.39
C ALA A 80 -0.32 0.36 -4.57
N SER A 81 0.21 -0.26 -5.63
CA SER A 81 0.02 -1.69 -5.89
C SER A 81 0.59 -2.55 -4.76
N GLY A 82 1.78 -2.20 -4.25
CA GLY A 82 2.41 -2.90 -3.13
C GLY A 82 1.56 -2.81 -1.85
N LEU A 83 1.16 -1.61 -1.47
CA LEU A 83 0.31 -1.36 -0.29
C LEU A 83 -1.01 -2.14 -0.35
N LEU A 84 -1.68 -2.12 -1.50
CA LEU A 84 -2.94 -2.83 -1.71
C LEU A 84 -2.76 -4.35 -1.71
N THR A 85 -1.67 -4.85 -2.29
CA THR A 85 -1.37 -6.30 -2.31
C THR A 85 -1.02 -6.82 -0.93
N GLU A 86 -0.18 -6.10 -0.18
CA GLU A 86 0.18 -6.46 1.20
C GLU A 86 -1.01 -6.45 2.16
N ASN A 87 -2.02 -5.63 1.86
CA ASN A 87 -3.24 -5.47 2.66
C ASN A 87 -4.48 -6.01 1.94
N ARG A 88 -4.30 -7.06 1.13
CA ARG A 88 -5.37 -7.62 0.32
C ARG A 88 -6.58 -8.09 1.13
N ASP A 89 -6.35 -8.68 2.29
CA ASP A 89 -7.41 -9.10 3.23
C ASP A 89 -8.27 -7.92 3.71
N ILE A 90 -7.65 -6.77 3.96
CA ILE A 90 -8.33 -5.53 4.33
C ILE A 90 -9.12 -4.98 3.13
N LEU A 91 -8.50 -4.92 1.95
CA LEU A 91 -9.14 -4.45 0.73
C LEU A 91 -10.41 -5.26 0.42
N ASP A 92 -10.32 -6.60 0.46
CA ASP A 92 -11.46 -7.49 0.23
C ASP A 92 -12.58 -7.27 1.26
N ALA A 93 -12.23 -7.05 2.54
CA ALA A 93 -13.20 -6.78 3.59
C ALA A 93 -13.92 -5.43 3.40
N LEU A 94 -13.19 -4.39 3.01
CA LEU A 94 -13.76 -3.07 2.70
C LEU A 94 -14.71 -3.15 1.50
N ILE A 95 -14.31 -3.84 0.43
CA ILE A 95 -15.14 -4.05 -0.77
C ILE A 95 -16.44 -4.78 -0.40
N ALA A 96 -16.34 -5.88 0.35
CA ALA A 96 -17.52 -6.64 0.78
C ALA A 96 -18.48 -5.78 1.61
N ALA A 97 -17.96 -4.98 2.54
CA ALA A 97 -18.76 -4.07 3.35
C ALA A 97 -19.41 -2.97 2.51
N LEU A 98 -18.68 -2.40 1.55
CA LEU A 98 -19.19 -1.35 0.68
C LEU A 98 -20.26 -1.87 -0.29
N ILE A 99 -20.09 -3.08 -0.86
CA ILE A 99 -21.12 -3.74 -1.67
C ILE A 99 -22.41 -3.94 -0.86
N ALA A 100 -22.28 -4.32 0.42
CA ALA A 100 -23.43 -4.58 1.27
C ALA A 100 -24.17 -3.31 1.72
N LYS A 101 -23.44 -2.22 2.00
CA LYS A 101 -23.99 -1.00 2.62
C LYS A 101 -24.17 0.18 1.65
N GLY A 102 -23.49 0.16 0.50
CA GLY A 102 -23.43 1.27 -0.46
C GLY A 102 -22.51 2.42 -0.03
N THR A 103 -22.43 2.73 1.26
CA THR A 103 -21.57 3.77 1.84
C THR A 103 -20.98 3.29 3.16
N LEU A 104 -19.76 3.73 3.47
CA LEU A 104 -19.10 3.51 4.76
C LEU A 104 -18.70 4.86 5.38
N SER A 105 -18.91 5.01 6.69
CA SER A 105 -18.32 6.11 7.46
C SER A 105 -16.85 5.84 7.78
N GLY A 106 -16.11 6.87 8.21
CA GLY A 106 -14.73 6.71 8.67
C GLY A 106 -14.60 5.71 9.82
N ASP A 107 -15.48 5.80 10.82
CA ASP A 107 -15.49 4.87 11.97
C ASP A 107 -15.75 3.41 11.53
N GLU A 108 -16.59 3.21 10.51
CA GLU A 108 -16.85 1.87 9.96
C GLU A 108 -15.63 1.31 9.22
N ILE A 109 -14.91 2.16 8.48
CA ILE A 109 -13.66 1.78 7.81
C ILE A 109 -12.60 1.39 8.86
N ASP A 110 -12.41 2.22 9.88
CA ASP A 110 -11.45 1.98 10.96
C ASP A 110 -11.75 0.67 11.70
N ALA A 111 -13.03 0.40 11.98
CA ALA A 111 -13.46 -0.84 12.62
C ALA A 111 -13.14 -2.08 11.76
N ILE A 112 -13.35 -2.01 10.44
CA ILE A 112 -13.02 -3.10 9.51
C ILE A 112 -11.51 -3.35 9.48
N ILE A 113 -10.71 -2.29 9.36
CA ILE A 113 -9.25 -2.37 9.34
C ILE A 113 -8.72 -2.97 10.65
N ALA A 114 -9.17 -2.47 11.80
CA ALA A 114 -8.76 -2.96 13.12
C ALA A 114 -9.15 -4.44 13.31
N GLY A 115 -10.33 -4.84 12.83
CA GLY A 115 -10.78 -6.24 12.84
C GLY A 115 -9.85 -7.15 12.05
N CYS A 116 -9.48 -6.75 10.83
CA CYS A 116 -8.56 -7.52 9.98
C CYS A 116 -7.16 -7.64 10.60
N ILE A 117 -6.61 -6.54 11.14
CA ILE A 117 -5.31 -6.53 11.83
C ILE A 117 -5.32 -7.47 13.04
N THR A 118 -6.42 -7.48 13.80
CA THR A 118 -6.58 -8.37 14.96
C THR A 118 -6.54 -9.84 14.52
N VAL A 119 -7.28 -10.19 13.46
CA VAL A 119 -7.28 -11.55 12.89
C VAL A 119 -5.89 -11.93 12.37
N ARG A 120 -5.21 -11.02 11.66
CA ARG A 120 -3.85 -11.23 11.13
C ARG A 120 -2.86 -11.51 12.26
N SER A 121 -2.91 -10.71 13.33
CA SER A 121 -2.06 -10.84 14.51
C SER A 121 -2.30 -12.16 15.24
N ALA A 122 -3.56 -12.57 15.41
CA ALA A 122 -3.91 -13.85 16.01
C ALA A 122 -3.41 -15.05 15.19
N LYS A 123 -3.52 -14.99 13.85
CA LYS A 123 -2.98 -16.01 12.95
C LYS A 123 -1.45 -16.10 13.04
N ALA A 124 -0.76 -14.96 13.04
CA ALA A 124 0.70 -14.90 13.15
C ALA A 124 1.21 -15.47 14.49
N GLU A 125 0.52 -15.14 15.60
CA GLU A 125 0.78 -15.72 16.92
C GLU A 125 0.61 -17.24 16.92
N GLY A 126 -0.50 -17.73 16.37
CA GLY A 126 -0.78 -19.16 16.28
C GLY A 126 0.30 -19.90 15.49
N ALA A 127 0.71 -19.36 14.32
CA ALA A 127 1.76 -19.94 13.49
C ALA A 127 3.11 -19.99 14.23
N ARG A 128 3.48 -18.93 14.96
CA ARG A 128 4.71 -18.89 15.75
C ARG A 128 4.73 -19.95 16.84
N ARG A 129 3.60 -20.17 17.52
CA ARG A 129 3.49 -21.22 18.55
C ARG A 129 3.67 -22.61 17.98
N GLN A 130 3.07 -22.88 16.82
CA GLN A 130 3.21 -24.17 16.13
C GLN A 130 4.64 -24.41 15.65
N ASP A 131 5.33 -23.37 15.15
CA ASP A 131 6.73 -23.45 14.78
C ASP A 131 7.63 -23.73 16.00
N TRP A 132 7.37 -23.05 17.13
CA TRP A 132 8.07 -23.30 18.38
C TRP A 132 7.91 -24.75 18.86
N GLU A 133 6.67 -25.27 18.87
CA GLU A 133 6.37 -26.65 19.25
C GLU A 133 7.06 -27.66 18.32
N ARG A 134 7.07 -27.41 17.01
CA ARG A 134 7.79 -28.26 16.05
C ARG A 134 9.30 -28.28 16.33
N ARG A 135 9.89 -27.13 16.63
CA ARG A 135 11.32 -27.01 16.94
C ARG A 135 11.66 -27.68 18.28
N SER A 136 10.81 -27.58 19.29
CA SER A 136 11.04 -28.22 20.58
C SER A 136 10.98 -29.75 20.46
N VAL A 137 10.01 -30.29 19.73
CA VAL A 137 9.91 -31.73 19.43
C VAL A 137 11.12 -32.23 18.64
N SER A 138 11.54 -31.48 17.61
CA SER A 138 12.73 -31.81 16.83
C SER A 138 14.02 -31.81 17.69
N ALA A 139 14.19 -30.81 18.54
CA ALA A 139 15.34 -30.73 19.45
C ALA A 139 15.37 -31.88 20.46
N ALA A 140 14.22 -32.24 21.04
CA ALA A 140 14.10 -33.39 21.94
C ALA A 140 14.44 -34.72 21.23
N THR A 141 14.01 -34.86 19.97
CA THR A 141 14.33 -36.03 19.14
C THR A 141 15.83 -36.13 18.86
N PHE A 142 16.48 -35.02 18.52
CA PHE A 142 17.93 -34.97 18.28
C PHE A 142 18.74 -35.33 19.52
N ALA A 143 18.38 -34.79 20.69
CA ALA A 143 19.04 -35.10 21.96
C ALA A 143 18.94 -36.61 22.29
N GLY A 144 17.76 -37.21 22.08
CA GLY A 144 17.56 -38.65 22.31
C GLY A 144 18.26 -39.58 21.32
N ILE A 145 18.69 -39.08 20.16
CA ILE A 145 19.53 -39.82 19.21
C ILE A 145 21.02 -39.73 19.60
N SER A 146 21.46 -38.62 20.20
CA SER A 146 22.86 -38.42 20.61
C SER A 146 23.28 -39.23 21.84
N GLU A 147 22.32 -39.77 22.62
CA GLU A 147 22.57 -40.57 23.82
C GLU A 147 22.61 -42.09 23.56
N ARG A 148 22.50 -42.53 22.31
CA ARG A 148 22.64 -43.93 21.88
C ARG A 148 23.90 -44.15 21.05
#